data_AF-A0A2Z7C1W8-F1
#
_entry.id   AF-A0A2Z7C1W8-F1
#
_cell.length_a   1.000
_cell.length_b   1.000
_cell.length_c   1.000
_cell.angle_alpha   90.00
_cell.angle_beta   90.00
_cell.angle_gamma   90.00
#
_symmetry.space_group_name_H-M   'P 1'
#
loop_
_entity.id
_entity.type
_entity.pdbx_description
1 polymer ?
#
loop_
_entity_poly.entity_id
_entity_poly.type
_entity_poly.pdbx_seq_one_letter_code
_entity_poly.pdbx_strand_id
1 'polypeptide(L)'
;MGTKLTFSTSFHPQTDGQSKKVIQTLEDLLRACILDFAESWDSKLPLLEFTYNNSYQDSIEMAPYEALYGIKFRSPIHWDYVGERTEYGLIL
;
A
#
# COMPACT_ATOMS: atom_id res chain seq x y z
N MET A 1 -20.69 2.27 21.14
CA MET A 1 -19.35 2.59 20.61
C MET A 1 -19.25 4.10 20.44
N GLY A 2 -18.39 4.77 21.22
CA GLY A 2 -18.30 6.23 21.30
C GLY A 2 -17.44 6.84 20.19
N THR A 3 -17.80 6.60 18.92
CA THR A 3 -17.03 7.07 17.77
C THR A 3 -17.34 8.53 17.50
N LYS A 4 -16.33 9.41 17.56
CA LYS A 4 -16.48 10.84 17.26
C LYS A 4 -16.25 11.06 15.77
N LEU A 5 -17.29 11.50 15.06
CA LEU A 5 -17.20 11.83 13.63
C LEU A 5 -16.45 13.16 13.44
N THR A 6 -15.36 13.13 12.69
CA THR A 6 -14.65 14.32 12.23
C THR A 6 -14.92 14.51 10.74
N PHE A 7 -15.67 15.55 10.40
CA PHE A 7 -15.99 15.86 9.01
C PHE A 7 -14.88 16.71 8.39
N SER A 8 -14.43 16.32 7.20
CA SER A 8 -13.57 17.16 6.37
C SER A 8 -14.36 18.39 5.91
N THR A 9 -13.86 19.60 6.14
CA THR A 9 -14.47 20.82 5.61
C THR A 9 -14.07 20.99 4.13
N SER A 10 -15.00 21.44 3.30
CA SER A 10 -14.89 21.50 1.82
C SER A 10 -13.72 22.31 1.27
N PHE A 11 -12.97 23.03 2.12
CA PHE A 11 -11.86 23.91 1.72
C PHE A 11 -10.61 23.81 2.60
N HIS A 12 -10.42 22.72 3.36
CA HIS A 12 -9.21 22.54 4.19
C HIS A 12 -8.38 21.31 3.74
N PRO A 13 -7.42 21.48 2.81
CA PRO A 13 -6.58 20.39 2.29
C PRO A 13 -5.64 19.78 3.34
N GLN A 14 -5.43 20.48 4.47
CA GLN A 14 -4.34 20.20 5.39
C GLN A 14 -4.50 18.92 6.21
N THR A 15 -5.72 18.35 6.28
CA THR A 15 -6.00 17.09 7.00
C THR A 15 -6.32 15.93 6.05
N ASP A 16 -6.69 16.23 4.80
CA ASP A 16 -7.25 15.25 3.86
C ASP A 16 -6.31 14.94 2.69
N GLY A 17 -5.10 15.52 2.67
CA GLY A 17 -4.15 15.36 1.56
C GLY A 17 -3.59 13.94 1.45
N GLN A 18 -3.29 13.30 2.58
CA GLN A 18 -2.76 11.93 2.60
C GLN A 18 -3.85 10.90 2.26
N SER A 19 -5.04 11.04 2.85
CA SER A 19 -6.21 10.24 2.49
C SER A 19 -6.58 10.40 1.03
N LYS A 20 -6.62 11.62 0.49
CA LYS A 20 -6.88 11.85 -0.94
C LYS A 20 -5.88 11.19 -1.87
N LYS A 21 -4.58 11.26 -1.54
CA LYS A 21 -3.54 10.59 -2.33
C LYS A 21 -3.73 9.07 -2.31
N VAL A 22 -3.99 8.50 -1.13
CA VAL A 22 -4.28 7.08 -0.95
C VAL A 22 -5.52 6.65 -1.74
N ILE A 23 -6.61 7.42 -1.64
CA ILE A 23 -7.86 7.17 -2.36
C ILE A 23 -7.60 7.21 -3.88
N GLN A 24 -6.84 8.19 -4.36
CA GLN A 24 -6.52 8.29 -5.80
C GLN A 24 -5.71 7.07 -6.28
N THR A 25 -4.70 6.64 -5.53
CA THR A 25 -3.91 5.44 -5.87
C THR A 25 -4.78 4.19 -5.89
N LEU A 26 -5.70 4.04 -4.94
CA LEU A 26 -6.65 2.92 -4.91
C LEU A 26 -7.61 2.96 -6.10
N GLU A 27 -8.12 4.13 -6.46
CA GLU A 27 -8.97 4.31 -7.64
C GLU A 27 -8.24 3.97 -8.94
N ASP A 28 -6.99 4.38 -9.08
CA ASP A 28 -6.18 4.10 -10.28
C ASP A 28 -5.85 2.61 -10.40
N LEU A 29 -5.53 1.96 -9.28
CA LEU A 29 -5.30 0.52 -9.19
C LEU A 29 -6.58 -0.28 -9.52
N LEU A 30 -7.72 0.14 -8.98
CA LEU A 30 -9.03 -0.42 -9.32
C LEU A 30 -9.37 -0.23 -10.79
N ARG A 31 -9.10 0.96 -11.34
CA ARG A 31 -9.35 1.26 -12.76
C ARG A 31 -8.52 0.35 -13.67
N ALA A 32 -7.24 0.15 -13.37
CA ALA A 32 -6.41 -0.81 -14.09
C ALA A 32 -6.97 -2.24 -13.98
N CYS A 33 -7.37 -2.68 -12.79
CA CYS A 33 -7.96 -4.00 -12.58
C CYS A 33 -9.26 -4.21 -13.38
N ILE A 34 -10.14 -3.21 -13.43
CA ILE A 34 -11.37 -3.27 -14.22
C ILE A 34 -11.06 -3.29 -15.72
N LEU A 35 -10.05 -2.56 -16.18
CA LEU A 35 -9.63 -2.58 -17.59
C LEU A 35 -9.10 -3.96 -18.00
N ASP A 36 -8.30 -4.60 -17.15
CA ASP A 36 -7.68 -5.90 -17.44
C ASP A 36 -8.63 -7.08 -17.22
N PHE A 37 -9.59 -6.96 -16.30
CA PHE A 37 -10.46 -8.05 -15.83
C PHE A 37 -11.95 -7.67 -15.84
N ALA A 38 -12.42 -6.91 -16.84
CA ALA A 38 -13.75 -6.30 -16.91
C ALA A 38 -14.94 -7.13 -16.39
N GLU A 39 -15.00 -8.44 -16.66
CA GLU A 39 -16.10 -9.31 -16.21
C GLU A 39 -15.86 -10.00 -14.86
N SER A 40 -14.63 -9.97 -14.33
CA SER A 40 -14.22 -10.72 -13.13
C SER A 40 -13.43 -9.90 -12.12
N TRP A 41 -13.46 -8.57 -12.23
CA TRP A 41 -12.72 -7.64 -11.38
C TRP A 41 -13.06 -7.83 -9.88
N ASP A 42 -14.30 -8.20 -9.57
CA ASP A 42 -14.79 -8.52 -8.24
C ASP A 42 -14.03 -9.70 -7.62
N SER A 43 -13.79 -10.75 -8.42
CA SER A 43 -12.98 -11.90 -8.00
C SER A 43 -11.50 -11.56 -7.78
N LYS A 44 -11.03 -10.44 -8.34
CA LYS A 44 -9.65 -9.96 -8.21
C LYS A 44 -9.46 -8.97 -7.07
N LEU A 45 -10.54 -8.49 -6.43
CA LEU A 45 -10.45 -7.57 -5.30
C LEU A 45 -9.53 -8.06 -4.16
N PRO A 46 -9.56 -9.34 -3.75
CA PRO A 46 -8.63 -9.82 -2.71
C PRO A 46 -7.16 -9.72 -3.14
N LEU A 47 -6.87 -9.98 -4.42
CA LEU A 47 -5.52 -9.85 -4.97
C LEU A 47 -5.09 -8.39 -5.07
N LEU A 48 -6.02 -7.51 -5.41
CA LEU A 48 -5.81 -6.07 -5.49
C LEU A 48 -5.47 -5.48 -4.12
N GLU A 49 -6.29 -5.80 -3.10
CA GLU A 49 -6.08 -5.41 -1.71
C GLU A 49 -4.73 -5.95 -1.20
N PHE A 50 -4.43 -7.22 -1.49
CA PHE A 50 -3.15 -7.82 -1.14
C PHE A 50 -1.98 -7.08 -1.80
N THR A 51 -2.09 -6.77 -3.09
CA THR A 51 -1.04 -6.04 -3.81
C THR A 51 -0.84 -4.66 -3.22
N TYR A 52 -1.92 -3.92 -2.97
CA TYR A 52 -1.86 -2.59 -2.38
C TYR A 52 -1.24 -2.60 -0.97
N ASN A 53 -1.71 -3.48 -0.08
CA ASN A 53 -1.26 -3.55 1.31
C ASN A 53 0.21 -3.95 1.45
N ASN A 54 0.74 -4.71 0.49
CA ASN A 54 2.12 -5.20 0.50
C ASN A 54 3.08 -4.41 -0.40
N SER A 55 2.59 -3.43 -1.18
CA SER A 55 3.43 -2.59 -2.01
C SER A 55 4.01 -1.42 -1.21
N TYR A 56 5.26 -1.06 -1.51
CA TYR A 56 5.92 0.10 -0.93
C TYR A 56 5.18 1.39 -1.29
N GLN A 57 5.00 2.27 -0.31
CA GLN A 57 4.38 3.57 -0.49
C GLN A 57 5.34 4.70 -0.09
N ASP A 58 5.62 5.59 -1.03
CA ASP A 58 6.53 6.72 -0.82
C ASP A 58 6.07 7.68 0.30
N SER A 59 4.76 7.77 0.56
CA SER A 59 4.22 8.66 1.60
C SER A 59 4.51 8.19 3.03
N ILE A 60 4.66 6.88 3.24
CA ILE A 60 4.92 6.27 4.55
C ILE A 60 6.28 5.56 4.60
N GLU A 61 7.04 5.57 3.49
CA GLU A 61 8.35 4.93 3.33
C GLU A 61 8.38 3.42 3.68
N MET A 62 7.22 2.76 3.59
CA MET A 62 7.05 1.32 3.82
C MET A 62 5.74 0.84 3.18
N ALA A 63 5.43 -0.45 3.27
CA ALA A 63 4.10 -0.93 2.87
C ALA A 63 3.08 -0.73 4.00
N PRO A 64 1.80 -0.47 3.72
CA PRO A 64 0.76 -0.33 4.75
C PRO A 64 0.69 -1.52 5.72
N TYR A 65 0.91 -2.73 5.22
CA TYR A 65 0.99 -3.93 6.05
C TYR A 65 2.14 -3.86 7.06
N GLU A 66 3.31 -3.37 6.64
CA GLU A 66 4.46 -3.17 7.52
C GLU A 66 4.17 -2.10 8.56
N ALA A 67 3.51 -1.01 8.17
CA ALA A 67 3.11 0.05 9.09
C ALA A 67 2.13 -0.45 10.16
N LEU A 68 1.20 -1.33 9.77
CA LEU A 68 0.17 -1.84 10.67
C LEU A 68 0.69 -2.92 11.64
N TYR A 69 1.52 -3.84 11.16
CA TYR A 69 1.95 -5.01 11.93
C TYR A 69 3.41 -4.94 12.40
N GLY A 70 4.20 -3.98 11.91
CA GLY A 70 5.63 -3.85 12.21
C GLY A 70 6.50 -4.96 11.61
N ILE A 71 5.94 -5.80 10.74
CA ILE A 71 6.62 -6.95 10.13
C ILE A 71 6.63 -6.75 8.62
N LYS A 72 7.82 -6.91 8.01
CA LYS A 72 7.95 -6.98 6.56
C LYS A 72 7.25 -8.21 6.02
N PHE A 73 6.22 -8.01 5.19
CA PHE A 73 5.55 -9.13 4.55
C PHE A 73 6.50 -9.75 3.52
N ARG A 74 6.92 -10.98 3.78
CA ARG A 74 7.69 -11.78 2.81
C ARG A 74 6.70 -12.69 2.10
N SER A 75 6.30 -12.30 0.89
CA SER A 75 5.47 -13.15 0.04
C SER A 75 6.21 -14.48 -0.24
N PRO A 76 5.58 -15.65 -0.04
CA PRO A 76 6.16 -16.94 -0.44
C PRO A 76 6.47 -17.05 -1.94
N ILE A 77 5.93 -16.13 -2.75
CA ILE A 77 6.03 -16.12 -4.22
C ILE A 77 7.30 -15.37 -4.69
N HIS A 78 8.07 -14.75 -3.79
CA HIS A 78 9.31 -14.04 -4.11
C HIS A 78 10.49 -14.61 -3.31
N TRP A 79 10.94 -15.81 -3.69
CA TRP A 79 12.14 -16.46 -3.11
C TRP A 79 13.45 -16.19 -3.88
N ASP A 80 13.47 -15.34 -4.90
CA ASP A 80 14.72 -15.12 -5.62
C ASP A 80 15.54 -13.97 -5.02
N TYR A 81 16.42 -14.36 -4.08
CA TYR A 81 17.75 -13.81 -3.82
C TYR A 81 17.94 -12.30 -4.12
N VAL A 82 17.39 -11.42 -3.29
CA VAL A 82 18.02 -10.12 -3.05
C VAL A 82 18.87 -10.27 -1.81
N GLY A 83 20.12 -10.68 -2.05
CA GLY A 83 21.13 -10.86 -1.03
C GLY A 83 21.18 -9.67 -0.09
N GLU A 84 21.21 -9.98 1.20
CA GLU A 84 21.81 -9.13 2.20
C GLU A 84 23.18 -8.68 1.67
N ARG A 85 23.27 -7.46 1.15
CA ARG A 85 24.56 -6.78 1.09
C ARG A 85 24.89 -6.41 2.53
N THR A 86 25.49 -7.36 3.23
CA THR A 86 26.30 -7.07 4.41
C THR A 86 27.51 -6.30 3.91
N GLU A 87 27.39 -4.98 3.87
CA GLU A 87 28.53 -4.09 3.76
C GLU A 87 29.24 -4.10 5.12
N TYR A 88 29.92 -5.21 5.43
CA TYR A 88 30.98 -5.19 6.41
C TYR A 88 32.10 -4.35 5.81
N GLY A 89 32.32 -3.20 6.43
CA GLY A 89 33.33 -2.23 6.04
C GLY A 89 34.68 -2.89 5.80
N LEU A 90 35.29 -2.51 4.68
CA LEU A 90 36.71 -2.68 4.43
C LEU A 90 37.51 -1.93 5.51
N ILE A 91 37.94 -2.66 6.53
CA ILE A 91 39.18 -2.38 7.25
C ILE A 91 39.90 -3.73 7.42
N LEU A 92 40.82 -4.01 6.51
CA LEU A 92 42.25 -4.28 6.75
C LEU A 92 42.95 -4.48 5.40
#